data_AF-A0A4Y9QGI5-F1
#
_entry.id   AF-A0A4Y9QGI5-F1
#
_cell.length_a   1.000
_cell.length_b   1.000
_cell.length_c   1.000
_cell.angle_alpha   90.00
_cell.angle_beta   90.00
_cell.angle_gamma   90.00
#
_symmetry.space_group_name_H-M   'P 1'
#
loop_
_entity.id
_entity.type
_entity.pdbx_description
1 polymer ?
#
loop_
_entity_poly.entity_id
_entity_poly.type
_entity_poly.pdbx_seq_one_letter_code
_entity_poly.pdbx_strand_id
1 'polypeptide(L)'
;GAAAAAARVPARTAAATGLLLAQIGEFSFVLLTVGTAAGLAPLGRPEDGSQLVVATTVLLMLGSPALAAAAARVDRPGSGTAPAGPAAEGEVVDHDAPFRNQVVIIGWGPTALDLAETLRQRGVPVVMITLNPDGAAEAETAGLEVVRGDPTKAAILRAAGVPTARLVVVAEDGHEQAFRVIGAARALTSVPIVTRPLGEADVARLAEAGADHVVDPRHVSAQVLTQAVLAVLGHSEPAPARHRSVVDTARVVRYPWPDTGRCEHEDASRPVLARATGCVACLRAGADWVHLRICLSCGHVGCCDDSPNRHAREHAHIEDHPLVASAEPEETWGYCFVDDVTVPAPADATPRPG
;
A
#
# COMPACT_ATOMS: atom_id res chain seq x y z
N GLY A 1 7.47 -23.47 29.88
CA GLY A 1 8.63 -23.66 30.76
C GLY A 1 9.19 -25.08 30.67
N ALA A 2 8.59 -26.04 31.39
CA ALA A 2 9.10 -27.41 31.49
C ALA A 2 9.21 -28.15 30.12
N ALA A 3 8.23 -27.99 29.22
CA ALA A 3 8.28 -28.58 27.88
C ALA A 3 9.42 -28.02 27.00
N ALA A 4 9.70 -26.71 27.10
CA ALA A 4 10.82 -26.08 26.39
C ALA A 4 12.19 -26.52 26.97
N ALA A 5 12.28 -26.72 28.28
CA ALA A 5 13.47 -27.27 28.93
C ALA A 5 13.72 -28.73 28.51
N ALA A 6 12.66 -29.54 28.34
CA ALA A 6 12.75 -30.91 27.82
C ALA A 6 13.23 -30.95 26.35
N ALA A 7 12.96 -29.90 25.57
CA ALA A 7 13.43 -29.74 24.19
C ALA A 7 14.87 -29.19 24.05
N ARG A 8 15.65 -29.14 25.14
CA ARG A 8 17.05 -28.63 25.20
C ARG A 8 17.22 -27.17 24.75
N VAL A 9 16.17 -26.35 24.87
CA VAL A 9 16.23 -24.91 24.64
C VAL A 9 17.01 -24.23 25.79
N PRO A 10 17.81 -23.16 25.55
CA PRO A 10 18.54 -22.47 26.61
C PRO A 10 17.65 -22.07 27.78
N ALA A 11 18.14 -22.23 29.02
CA ALA A 11 17.34 -22.03 30.23
C ALA A 11 16.65 -20.65 30.32
N ARG A 12 17.28 -19.62 29.72
CA ARG A 12 16.73 -18.27 29.62
C ARG A 12 15.53 -18.21 28.68
N THR A 13 15.65 -18.77 27.49
CA THR A 13 14.58 -18.87 26.50
C THR A 13 13.45 -19.78 27.00
N ALA A 14 13.75 -20.85 27.74
CA ALA A 14 12.74 -21.69 28.39
C ALA A 14 11.99 -20.95 29.52
N ALA A 15 12.68 -20.07 30.26
CA ALA A 15 12.08 -19.20 31.28
C ALA A 15 11.22 -18.09 30.65
N ALA A 16 11.71 -17.40 29.61
CA ALA A 16 10.96 -16.38 28.88
C ALA A 16 9.71 -16.95 28.20
N THR A 17 9.84 -18.11 27.54
CA THR A 17 8.70 -18.85 26.97
C THR A 17 7.72 -19.30 28.06
N GLY A 18 8.24 -19.68 29.24
CA GLY A 18 7.41 -19.99 30.41
C GLY A 18 6.60 -18.82 30.92
N LEU A 19 7.19 -17.62 30.96
CA LEU A 19 6.53 -16.37 31.36
C LEU A 19 5.44 -15.94 30.37
N LEU A 20 5.68 -16.12 29.07
CA LEU A 20 4.70 -15.79 28.01
C LEU A 20 3.52 -16.76 27.96
N LEU A 21 3.77 -18.05 28.22
CA LEU A 21 2.75 -19.09 28.28
C LEU A 21 2.13 -19.27 29.68
N ALA A 22 2.50 -18.44 30.66
CA ALA A 22 1.95 -18.52 32.02
C ALA A 22 0.49 -18.06 32.09
N GLN A 23 0.00 -17.39 31.05
CA GLN A 23 -1.37 -16.92 31.01
C GLN A 23 -2.36 -18.09 30.97
N ILE A 24 -3.41 -17.99 31.80
CA ILE A 24 -4.53 -18.92 31.80
C ILE A 24 -5.24 -18.84 30.44
N GLY A 25 -5.35 -19.98 29.76
CA GLY A 25 -6.04 -20.10 28.48
C GLY A 25 -7.56 -20.30 28.63
N GLU A 26 -8.30 -20.10 27.55
CA GLU A 26 -9.76 -20.25 27.50
C GLU A 26 -10.23 -21.67 27.92
N PHE A 27 -9.38 -22.66 27.73
CA PHE A 27 -9.61 -24.05 28.17
C PHE A 27 -9.77 -24.20 29.69
N SER A 28 -9.22 -23.29 30.49
CA SER A 28 -9.36 -23.33 31.96
C SER A 28 -10.78 -23.00 32.41
N PHE A 29 -11.53 -22.18 31.66
CA PHE A 29 -12.95 -21.92 31.93
C PHE A 29 -13.83 -23.12 31.61
N VAL A 30 -13.47 -23.88 30.57
CA VAL A 30 -14.12 -25.15 30.24
C VAL A 30 -13.90 -26.16 31.38
N LEU A 31 -12.66 -26.30 31.87
CA LEU A 31 -12.36 -27.18 33.01
C LEU A 31 -13.05 -26.75 34.30
N LEU A 32 -13.15 -25.45 34.57
CA LEU A 32 -13.91 -24.92 35.70
C LEU A 32 -15.40 -25.31 35.60
N THR A 33 -16.00 -25.13 34.43
CA THR A 33 -17.41 -25.45 34.19
C THR A 33 -17.67 -26.95 34.34
N VAL A 34 -16.86 -27.79 33.70
CA VAL A 34 -16.98 -29.26 33.78
C VAL A 34 -16.72 -29.76 35.21
N GLY A 35 -15.73 -29.21 35.91
CA GLY A 35 -15.41 -29.57 37.29
C GLY A 35 -16.55 -29.24 38.25
N THR A 36 -17.11 -28.03 38.18
CA THR A 36 -18.25 -27.63 39.01
C THR A 36 -19.49 -28.48 38.74
N ALA A 37 -19.76 -28.83 37.47
CA ALA A 37 -20.85 -29.73 37.09
C ALA A 37 -20.67 -31.15 37.66
N ALA A 38 -19.43 -31.59 37.88
CA ALA A 38 -19.09 -32.85 38.53
C ALA A 38 -19.07 -32.77 40.08
N GLY A 39 -19.48 -31.65 40.67
CA GLY A 39 -19.47 -31.43 42.13
C GLY A 39 -18.07 -31.10 42.70
N LEU A 40 -17.09 -30.83 41.84
CA LEU A 40 -15.74 -30.45 42.25
C LEU A 40 -15.65 -28.91 42.34
N ALA A 41 -15.45 -28.40 43.54
CA ALA A 41 -15.20 -26.98 43.77
C ALA A 41 -13.69 -26.68 43.73
N PRO A 42 -13.24 -25.60 43.07
CA PRO A 42 -11.86 -25.16 43.17
C PRO A 42 -11.44 -24.98 44.64
N LEU A 43 -10.29 -25.56 45.01
CA LEU A 43 -9.76 -25.52 46.39
C LEU A 43 -10.72 -26.08 47.46
N GLY A 44 -11.73 -26.87 47.09
CA GLY A 44 -12.74 -27.41 48.01
C GLY A 44 -13.70 -26.38 48.59
N ARG A 45 -13.75 -25.16 48.01
CA ARG A 45 -14.64 -24.07 48.47
C ARG A 45 -15.74 -23.81 47.44
N PRO A 46 -16.97 -24.31 47.66
CA PRO A 46 -18.05 -24.24 46.67
C PRO A 46 -18.58 -22.82 46.42
N GLU A 47 -18.55 -21.92 47.40
CA GLU A 47 -19.13 -20.57 47.26
C GLU A 47 -18.14 -19.54 46.68
N ASP A 48 -16.86 -19.57 47.10
CA ASP A 48 -15.87 -18.55 46.70
C ASP A 48 -14.84 -19.06 45.67
N GLY A 49 -14.77 -20.37 45.42
CA GLY A 49 -13.69 -20.98 44.64
C GLY A 49 -13.71 -20.59 43.16
N SER A 50 -14.89 -20.48 42.56
CA SER A 50 -15.05 -20.03 41.17
C SER A 50 -14.68 -18.55 41.00
N GLN A 51 -15.11 -17.71 41.93
CA GLN A 51 -14.78 -16.28 41.94
C GLN A 51 -13.28 -16.05 42.09
N LEU A 52 -12.58 -16.87 42.88
CA LEU A 52 -11.13 -16.81 43.02
C LEU A 52 -10.38 -17.21 41.74
N VAL A 53 -10.86 -18.23 41.01
CA VAL A 53 -10.30 -18.60 39.71
C VAL A 53 -10.51 -17.49 38.67
N VAL A 54 -11.71 -16.90 38.61
CA VAL A 54 -12.01 -15.78 37.72
C VAL A 54 -11.17 -14.56 38.06
N ALA A 55 -11.10 -14.16 39.34
CA ALA A 55 -10.30 -13.03 39.79
C ALA A 55 -8.81 -13.23 39.49
N THR A 56 -8.28 -14.43 39.73
CA THR A 56 -6.88 -14.77 39.40
C THR A 56 -6.63 -14.69 37.90
N THR A 57 -7.58 -15.15 37.07
CA THR A 57 -7.49 -15.08 35.61
C THR A 57 -7.50 -13.64 35.11
N VAL A 58 -8.41 -12.80 35.62
CA VAL A 58 -8.48 -11.37 35.27
C VAL A 58 -7.21 -10.64 35.69
N LEU A 59 -6.70 -10.89 36.89
CA LEU A 59 -5.44 -10.31 37.37
C LEU A 59 -4.23 -10.76 36.53
N LEU A 60 -4.21 -12.02 36.09
CA LEU A 60 -3.19 -12.53 35.16
C LEU A 60 -3.27 -11.87 33.79
N MET A 61 -4.47 -11.70 33.24
CA MET A 61 -4.68 -10.99 31.97
C MET A 61 -4.26 -9.52 32.05
N LEU A 62 -4.56 -8.85 33.17
CA LEU A 62 -4.13 -7.47 33.41
C LEU A 62 -2.61 -7.37 33.63
N GLY A 63 -2.01 -8.43 34.18
CA GLY A 63 -0.56 -8.57 34.39
C GLY A 63 0.22 -9.02 33.14
N SER A 64 -0.44 -9.51 32.09
CA SER A 64 0.20 -9.96 30.84
C SER A 64 1.22 -8.98 30.24
N PRO A 65 0.95 -7.67 30.12
CA PRO A 65 1.97 -6.73 29.62
C PRO A 65 3.21 -6.64 30.52
N ALA A 66 3.05 -6.75 31.84
CA ALA A 66 4.18 -6.75 32.79
C ALA A 66 4.98 -8.06 32.71
N LEU A 67 4.31 -9.20 32.57
CA LEU A 67 4.95 -10.51 32.37
C LEU A 67 5.70 -10.58 31.03
N ALA A 68 5.12 -10.03 29.95
CA ALA A 68 5.79 -9.90 28.66
C ALA A 68 7.02 -8.97 28.74
N ALA A 69 6.90 -7.84 29.45
CA ALA A 69 8.04 -6.96 29.69
C ALA A 69 9.12 -7.58 30.58
N ALA A 70 8.77 -8.47 31.52
CA ALA A 70 9.72 -9.23 32.32
C ALA A 70 10.41 -10.31 31.48
N ALA A 71 9.66 -11.05 30.65
CA ALA A 71 10.20 -12.03 29.71
C ALA A 71 11.23 -11.38 28.76
N ALA A 72 10.92 -10.21 28.21
CA ALA A 72 11.83 -9.45 27.35
C ALA A 72 13.09 -8.93 28.08
N ARG A 73 13.06 -8.76 29.41
CA ARG A 73 14.25 -8.41 30.21
C ARG A 73 15.10 -9.62 30.54
N VAL A 74 14.49 -10.79 30.74
CA VAL A 74 15.19 -12.07 30.96
C VAL A 74 15.88 -12.54 29.69
N ASP A 75 15.33 -12.20 28.52
CA ASP A 75 15.87 -12.55 27.20
C ASP A 75 16.90 -11.53 26.65
N ARG A 76 17.24 -10.48 27.40
CA ARG A 76 18.30 -9.55 27.00
C ARG A 76 19.68 -10.25 27.07
N PRO A 77 20.43 -10.32 25.96
CA PRO A 77 21.76 -10.92 25.99
C PRO A 77 22.73 -10.01 26.75
N GLY A 78 23.28 -10.50 27.85
CA GLY A 78 24.55 -10.00 28.36
C GLY A 78 25.64 -10.38 27.37
N SER A 79 26.46 -9.40 26.99
CA SER A 79 27.64 -9.52 26.11
C SER A 79 28.42 -10.80 26.39
N GLY A 80 28.22 -11.82 25.58
CA GLY A 80 28.83 -13.13 25.72
C GLY A 80 28.47 -13.99 24.53
N THR A 81 29.47 -14.22 23.68
CA THR A 81 29.38 -14.97 22.43
C THR A 81 29.03 -16.46 22.63
N ALA A 82 28.13 -16.94 21.76
CA ALA A 82 27.78 -18.32 21.36
C ALA A 82 26.63 -19.06 22.08
N PRO A 83 25.91 -20.00 21.40
CA PRO A 83 25.57 -20.11 19.98
C PRO A 83 24.04 -20.00 19.74
N ALA A 84 23.65 -19.36 18.64
CA ALA A 84 22.26 -19.19 18.23
C ALA A 84 21.66 -20.50 17.68
N GLY A 85 20.61 -21.00 18.31
CA GLY A 85 19.59 -21.83 17.65
C GLY A 85 18.49 -20.91 17.11
N PRO A 86 17.82 -21.26 16.00
CA PRO A 86 17.24 -20.30 15.07
C PRO A 86 15.96 -19.68 15.64
N ALA A 87 16.13 -18.57 16.34
CA ALA A 87 15.17 -17.48 16.21
C ALA A 87 15.31 -16.99 14.77
N ALA A 88 14.18 -16.91 14.07
CA ALA A 88 14.07 -16.40 12.71
C ALA A 88 14.41 -14.90 12.68
N GLU A 89 15.68 -14.57 12.85
CA GLU A 89 16.30 -13.47 12.14
C GLU A 89 16.23 -13.87 10.67
N GLY A 90 15.46 -13.11 9.88
CA GLY A 90 15.43 -13.29 8.43
C GLY A 90 16.86 -13.33 7.94
N GLU A 91 17.28 -14.50 7.48
CA GLU A 91 18.53 -14.68 6.78
C GLU A 91 18.44 -13.75 5.58
N VAL A 92 19.13 -12.61 5.67
CA VAL A 92 19.46 -11.82 4.49
C VAL A 92 20.47 -12.69 3.76
N VAL A 93 19.95 -13.59 2.93
CA VAL A 93 20.77 -14.41 2.05
C VAL A 93 21.53 -13.41 1.19
N ASP A 94 22.84 -13.33 1.41
CA ASP A 94 23.76 -12.54 0.59
C ASP A 94 23.73 -13.13 -0.81
N HIS A 95 22.84 -12.61 -1.65
CA HIS A 95 22.82 -12.93 -3.07
C HIS A 95 23.99 -12.14 -3.68
N ASP A 96 25.09 -12.82 -3.95
CA ASP A 96 26.26 -12.36 -4.73
C ASP A 96 25.89 -11.82 -6.13
N ALA A 97 24.60 -11.75 -6.49
CA ALA A 97 24.12 -11.08 -7.69
C ALA A 97 23.96 -9.58 -7.41
N PRO A 98 24.64 -8.70 -8.16
CA PRO A 98 24.41 -7.27 -8.03
C PRO A 98 23.01 -6.97 -8.57
N PHE A 99 22.01 -6.89 -7.68
CA PHE A 99 20.67 -6.42 -7.98
C PHE A 99 20.74 -5.10 -8.76
N ARG A 100 20.53 -5.17 -10.07
CA ARG A 100 20.51 -4.01 -10.97
C ARG A 100 19.38 -4.21 -11.96
N ASN A 101 18.58 -3.16 -12.16
CA ASN A 101 17.53 -3.11 -13.18
C ASN A 101 16.34 -4.07 -12.96
N GLN A 102 16.15 -4.56 -11.74
CA GLN A 102 15.01 -5.39 -11.32
C GLN A 102 13.80 -4.55 -10.91
N VAL A 103 12.63 -5.19 -10.84
CA VAL A 103 11.42 -4.66 -10.20
C VAL A 103 11.37 -5.17 -8.76
N VAL A 104 11.21 -4.26 -7.79
CA VAL A 104 11.02 -4.65 -6.39
C VAL A 104 9.53 -4.59 -6.06
N ILE A 105 8.94 -5.71 -5.67
CA ILE A 105 7.55 -5.81 -5.24
C ILE A 105 7.53 -5.91 -3.72
N ILE A 106 6.85 -4.97 -3.07
CA ILE A 106 6.73 -4.91 -1.61
C ILE A 106 5.30 -5.28 -1.22
N GLY A 107 5.19 -6.26 -0.34
CA GLY A 107 3.92 -6.87 0.02
C GLY A 107 3.72 -8.20 -0.70
N TRP A 108 2.76 -8.97 -0.18
CA TRP A 108 2.37 -10.27 -0.71
C TRP A 108 0.85 -10.30 -0.89
N GLY A 109 0.40 -11.13 -1.83
CA GLY A 109 -1.00 -11.40 -2.09
C GLY A 109 -1.21 -11.85 -3.53
N PRO A 110 -2.43 -12.28 -3.89
CA PRO A 110 -2.71 -12.84 -5.22
C PRO A 110 -2.28 -11.91 -6.36
N THR A 111 -2.59 -10.62 -6.26
CA THR A 111 -2.20 -9.64 -7.28
C THR A 111 -0.69 -9.43 -7.36
N ALA A 112 0.03 -9.48 -6.24
CA ALA A 112 1.48 -9.33 -6.22
C ALA A 112 2.18 -10.55 -6.84
N LEU A 113 1.66 -11.75 -6.58
CA LEU A 113 2.15 -13.00 -7.17
C LEU A 113 1.86 -13.06 -8.68
N ASP A 114 0.64 -12.76 -9.10
CA ASP A 114 0.27 -12.70 -10.53
C ASP A 114 1.14 -11.71 -11.30
N LEU A 115 1.39 -10.53 -10.71
CA LEU A 115 2.28 -9.53 -11.29
C LEU A 115 3.73 -10.05 -11.39
N ALA A 116 4.23 -10.65 -10.31
CA ALA A 116 5.59 -11.18 -10.26
C ALA A 116 5.80 -12.29 -11.31
N GLU A 117 4.86 -13.21 -11.42
CA GLU A 117 4.87 -14.28 -12.41
C GLU A 117 4.84 -13.70 -13.83
N THR A 118 3.88 -12.79 -14.10
CA THR A 118 3.71 -12.15 -15.40
C THR A 118 4.98 -11.40 -15.85
N LEU A 119 5.66 -10.71 -14.93
CA LEU A 119 6.91 -10.01 -15.21
C LEU A 119 8.05 -10.99 -15.52
N ARG A 120 8.15 -12.08 -14.75
CA ARG A 120 9.18 -13.11 -14.97
C ARG A 120 9.01 -13.86 -16.27
N GLN A 121 7.78 -14.19 -16.66
CA GLN A 121 7.48 -14.79 -17.98
C GLN A 121 7.93 -13.88 -19.13
N ARG A 122 8.00 -12.56 -18.90
CA ARG A 122 8.53 -11.58 -19.85
C ARG A 122 10.03 -11.29 -19.70
N GLY A 123 10.74 -12.07 -18.88
CA GLY A 123 12.18 -11.91 -18.65
C GLY A 123 12.55 -10.69 -17.82
N VAL A 124 11.61 -10.11 -17.06
CA VAL A 124 11.90 -9.01 -16.13
C VAL A 124 12.29 -9.59 -14.77
N PRO A 125 13.50 -9.28 -14.24
CA PRO A 125 13.90 -9.71 -12.91
C PRO A 125 13.02 -9.08 -11.83
N VAL A 126 12.59 -9.89 -10.85
CA VAL A 126 11.69 -9.46 -9.76
C VAL A 126 12.27 -9.93 -8.44
N VAL A 127 12.28 -9.03 -7.46
CA VAL A 127 12.57 -9.32 -6.05
C VAL A 127 11.34 -8.95 -5.23
N MET A 128 10.92 -9.83 -4.33
CA MET A 128 9.78 -9.59 -3.44
C MET A 128 10.26 -9.28 -2.01
N ILE A 129 9.62 -8.33 -1.34
CA ILE A 129 9.80 -8.07 0.10
C ILE A 129 8.51 -8.40 0.82
N THR A 130 8.56 -9.25 1.84
CA THR A 130 7.40 -9.53 2.69
C THR A 130 7.81 -9.89 4.11
N LEU A 131 7.00 -9.48 5.09
CA LEU A 131 7.12 -9.92 6.48
C LEU A 131 6.26 -11.14 6.77
N ASN A 132 5.33 -11.51 5.87
CA ASN A 132 4.47 -12.68 6.04
C ASN A 132 5.26 -13.97 5.73
N PRO A 133 5.46 -14.88 6.71
CA PRO A 133 6.23 -16.11 6.49
C PRO A 133 5.57 -17.06 5.49
N ASP A 134 4.24 -17.15 5.48
CA ASP A 134 3.50 -17.99 4.54
C ASP A 134 3.61 -17.42 3.12
N GLY A 135 3.47 -16.10 3.01
CA GLY A 135 3.62 -15.40 1.74
C GLY A 135 5.04 -15.47 1.18
N ALA A 136 6.06 -15.46 2.05
CA ALA A 136 7.44 -15.68 1.65
C ALA A 136 7.65 -17.09 1.10
N ALA A 137 7.15 -18.11 1.81
CA ALA A 137 7.26 -19.51 1.38
C ALA A 137 6.55 -19.77 0.05
N GLU A 138 5.36 -19.18 -0.16
CA GLU A 138 4.63 -19.28 -1.42
C GLU A 138 5.39 -18.63 -2.57
N ALA A 139 5.90 -17.40 -2.37
CA ALA A 139 6.69 -16.69 -3.37
C ALA A 139 7.99 -17.45 -3.73
N GLU A 140 8.68 -18.00 -2.74
CA GLU A 140 9.87 -18.84 -2.95
C GLU A 140 9.53 -20.13 -3.71
N THR A 141 8.39 -20.75 -3.41
CA THR A 141 7.90 -21.94 -4.14
C THR A 141 7.58 -21.61 -5.60
N ALA A 142 7.09 -20.40 -5.87
CA ALA A 142 6.94 -19.86 -7.23
C ALA A 142 8.30 -19.50 -7.88
N GLY A 143 9.41 -19.69 -7.19
CA GLY A 143 10.78 -19.44 -7.65
C GLY A 143 11.17 -17.96 -7.66
N LEU A 144 10.47 -17.13 -6.87
CA LEU A 144 10.81 -15.72 -6.68
C LEU A 144 11.96 -15.57 -5.67
N GLU A 145 12.81 -14.58 -5.90
CA GLU A 145 13.75 -14.15 -4.87
C GLU A 145 13.01 -13.30 -3.83
N VAL A 146 13.11 -13.67 -2.56
CA VAL A 146 12.35 -13.05 -1.46
C VAL A 146 13.30 -12.53 -0.39
N VAL A 147 13.17 -11.25 -0.06
CA VAL A 147 13.78 -10.62 1.09
C VAL A 147 12.75 -10.56 2.22
N ARG A 148 12.99 -11.35 3.27
CA ARG A 148 12.08 -11.41 4.43
C ARG A 148 12.39 -10.29 5.40
N GLY A 149 11.41 -9.42 5.68
CA GLY A 149 11.59 -8.34 6.65
C GLY A 149 10.56 -7.22 6.55
N ASP A 150 10.64 -6.29 7.50
CA ASP A 150 9.76 -5.11 7.54
C ASP A 150 10.23 -4.07 6.49
N PRO A 151 9.42 -3.80 5.45
CA PRO A 151 9.80 -2.88 4.38
C PRO A 151 9.84 -1.41 4.81
N THR A 152 9.45 -1.07 6.04
CA THR A 152 9.69 0.28 6.60
C THR A 152 11.16 0.49 7.01
N LYS A 153 11.96 -0.58 7.06
CA LYS A 153 13.38 -0.51 7.46
C LYS A 153 14.25 -0.32 6.23
N ALA A 154 15.05 0.75 6.24
CA ALA A 154 15.99 1.05 5.15
C ALA A 154 16.99 -0.09 4.87
N ALA A 155 17.37 -0.87 5.88
CA ALA A 155 18.25 -2.03 5.70
C ALA A 155 17.62 -3.11 4.81
N ILE A 156 16.33 -3.41 5.02
CA ILE A 156 15.58 -4.40 4.22
C ILE A 156 15.41 -3.91 2.78
N LEU A 157 15.05 -2.63 2.60
CA LEU A 157 14.92 -2.02 1.27
C LEU A 157 16.25 -2.03 0.50
N ARG A 158 17.38 -1.78 1.17
CA ARG A 158 18.71 -1.85 0.55
C ARG A 158 19.10 -3.28 0.19
N ALA A 159 18.82 -4.25 1.07
CA ALA A 159 19.07 -5.67 0.80
C ALA A 159 18.29 -6.17 -0.43
N ALA A 160 17.07 -5.68 -0.65
CA ALA A 160 16.27 -5.97 -1.84
C ALA A 160 16.68 -5.16 -3.10
N GLY A 161 17.71 -4.31 -3.01
CA GLY A 161 18.20 -3.52 -4.13
C GLY A 161 17.30 -2.37 -4.56
N VAL A 162 16.46 -1.82 -3.67
CA VAL A 162 15.60 -0.63 -3.97
C VAL A 162 16.37 0.56 -4.55
N PRO A 163 17.59 0.91 -4.06
CA PRO A 163 18.36 2.03 -4.63
C PRO A 163 18.76 1.84 -6.11
N THR A 164 18.84 0.60 -6.59
CA THR A 164 19.28 0.23 -7.95
C THR A 164 18.17 -0.40 -8.78
N ALA A 165 16.96 -0.49 -8.24
CA ALA A 165 15.78 -1.00 -8.91
C ALA A 165 15.37 -0.09 -10.08
N ARG A 166 14.71 -0.65 -11.09
CA ARG A 166 14.10 0.13 -12.18
C ARG A 166 12.71 0.66 -11.83
N LEU A 167 12.01 -0.04 -10.94
CA LEU A 167 10.64 0.24 -10.54
C LEU A 167 10.40 -0.37 -9.16
N VAL A 168 9.64 0.33 -8.32
CA VAL A 168 9.15 -0.20 -7.05
C VAL A 168 7.64 -0.32 -7.11
N VAL A 169 7.11 -1.46 -6.69
CA VAL A 169 5.67 -1.72 -6.56
C VAL A 169 5.35 -1.91 -5.09
N VAL A 170 4.42 -1.12 -4.55
CA VAL A 170 3.95 -1.24 -3.16
C VAL A 170 2.52 -1.77 -3.19
N ALA A 171 2.37 -3.06 -2.89
CA ALA A 171 1.11 -3.80 -2.85
C ALA A 171 0.80 -4.25 -1.41
N GLU A 172 0.83 -3.30 -0.48
CA GLU A 172 0.51 -3.51 0.93
C GLU A 172 -0.99 -3.41 1.19
N ASP A 173 -1.50 -4.27 2.07
CA ASP A 173 -2.94 -4.36 2.36
C ASP A 173 -3.45 -3.22 3.24
N GLY A 174 -2.59 -2.60 4.04
CA GLY A 174 -2.97 -1.50 4.95
C GLY A 174 -2.55 -0.13 4.43
N HIS A 175 -3.48 0.83 4.39
CA HIS A 175 -3.21 2.22 3.97
C HIS A 175 -2.01 2.85 4.71
N GLU A 176 -1.97 2.70 6.04
CA GLU A 176 -0.88 3.24 6.87
C GLU A 176 0.47 2.56 6.60
N GLN A 177 0.44 1.25 6.31
CA GLN A 177 1.65 0.50 5.99
C GLN A 177 2.17 0.91 4.61
N ALA A 178 1.28 0.96 3.60
CA ALA A 178 1.62 1.44 2.25
C ALA A 178 2.25 2.83 2.29
N PHE A 179 1.63 3.79 3.01
CA PHE A 179 2.16 5.14 3.17
C PHE A 179 3.59 5.14 3.75
N ARG A 180 3.82 4.42 4.86
CA ARG A 180 5.15 4.33 5.48
C ARG A 180 6.18 3.69 4.56
N VAL A 181 5.80 2.64 3.85
CA VAL A 181 6.67 1.92 2.91
C VAL A 181 7.04 2.81 1.73
N ILE A 182 6.08 3.52 1.14
CA ILE A 182 6.33 4.45 0.03
C ILE A 182 7.32 5.53 0.47
N GLY A 183 7.13 6.15 1.63
CA GLY A 183 8.05 7.14 2.17
C GLY A 183 9.46 6.58 2.42
N ALA A 184 9.56 5.39 2.99
CA ALA A 184 10.83 4.72 3.23
C ALA A 184 11.56 4.35 1.92
N ALA A 185 10.83 3.88 0.90
CA ALA A 185 11.37 3.57 -0.42
C ALA A 185 11.83 4.85 -1.14
N ARG A 186 10.99 5.89 -1.16
CA ARG A 186 11.29 7.17 -1.81
C ARG A 186 12.54 7.84 -1.24
N ALA A 187 12.80 7.70 0.07
CA ALA A 187 14.03 8.18 0.70
C ALA A 187 15.32 7.51 0.17
N LEU A 188 15.20 6.37 -0.54
CA LEU A 188 16.33 5.60 -1.06
C LEU A 188 16.43 5.60 -2.59
N THR A 189 15.36 5.98 -3.30
CA THR A 189 15.34 5.90 -4.77
C THR A 189 14.47 6.99 -5.42
N SER A 190 14.89 7.44 -6.60
CA SER A 190 14.13 8.36 -7.46
C SER A 190 13.35 7.65 -8.57
N VAL A 191 13.43 6.33 -8.67
CA VAL A 191 12.68 5.58 -9.70
C VAL A 191 11.17 5.60 -9.45
N PRO A 192 10.34 5.30 -10.46
CA PRO A 192 8.90 5.33 -10.28
C PRO A 192 8.42 4.35 -9.21
N ILE A 193 7.47 4.80 -8.39
CA ILE A 193 6.77 3.98 -7.39
C ILE A 193 5.32 3.82 -7.82
N VAL A 194 4.91 2.58 -8.07
CA VAL A 194 3.51 2.19 -8.32
C VAL A 194 2.94 1.63 -7.03
N THR A 195 1.77 2.09 -6.62
CA THR A 195 1.08 1.54 -5.45
C THR A 195 -0.33 1.09 -5.78
N ARG A 196 -0.76 0.01 -5.14
CA ARG A 196 -2.12 -0.51 -5.20
C ARG A 196 -2.69 -0.54 -3.78
N PRO A 197 -3.36 0.53 -3.31
CA PRO A 197 -4.01 0.51 -2.01
C PRO A 197 -5.18 -0.47 -2.01
N LEU A 198 -5.38 -1.18 -0.90
CA LEU A 198 -6.66 -1.86 -0.63
C LEU A 198 -7.59 -0.88 0.07
N GLY A 199 -8.83 -0.73 -0.39
CA GLY A 199 -9.82 0.17 0.21
C GLY A 199 -9.87 1.54 -0.45
N GLU A 200 -10.17 2.57 0.34
CA GLU A 200 -10.30 3.94 -0.17
C GLU A 200 -8.95 4.63 -0.34
N ALA A 201 -8.56 4.87 -1.58
CA ALA A 201 -7.28 5.48 -1.90
C ALA A 201 -7.30 6.98 -1.58
N ASP A 202 -6.57 7.38 -0.54
CA ASP A 202 -6.17 8.78 -0.34
C ASP A 202 -5.00 9.09 -1.28
N VAL A 203 -5.35 9.47 -2.52
CA VAL A 203 -4.38 9.77 -3.58
C VAL A 203 -3.44 10.90 -3.17
N ALA A 204 -3.94 11.94 -2.51
CA ALA A 204 -3.13 13.09 -2.10
C ALA A 204 -2.06 12.63 -1.11
N ARG A 205 -2.44 11.86 -0.09
CA ARG A 205 -1.50 11.34 0.92
C ARG A 205 -0.50 10.33 0.34
N LEU A 206 -0.94 9.42 -0.54
CA LEU A 206 -0.03 8.48 -1.22
C LEU A 206 0.94 9.21 -2.14
N ALA A 207 0.46 10.27 -2.81
CA ALA A 207 1.31 11.15 -3.58
C ALA A 207 2.32 11.85 -2.67
N GLU A 208 1.92 12.50 -1.60
CA GLU A 208 2.84 13.15 -0.65
C GLU A 208 3.95 12.21 -0.14
N ALA A 209 3.62 10.93 0.09
CA ALA A 209 4.63 9.92 0.44
C ALA A 209 5.65 9.63 -0.67
N GLY A 210 5.28 9.86 -1.93
CA GLY A 210 6.16 9.70 -3.10
C GLY A 210 5.65 8.73 -4.17
N ALA A 211 4.37 8.31 -4.16
CA ALA A 211 3.82 7.43 -5.21
C ALA A 211 3.62 8.16 -6.54
N ASP A 212 4.14 7.61 -7.64
CA ASP A 212 3.98 8.21 -8.97
C ASP A 212 2.75 7.68 -9.69
N HIS A 213 2.40 6.43 -9.41
CA HIS A 213 1.19 5.79 -9.92
C HIS A 213 0.40 5.17 -8.78
N VAL A 214 -0.90 5.41 -8.76
CA VAL A 214 -1.85 4.83 -7.80
C VAL A 214 -2.92 4.08 -8.59
N VAL A 215 -2.95 2.76 -8.45
CA VAL A 215 -3.95 1.89 -9.07
C VAL A 215 -5.05 1.64 -8.04
N ASP A 216 -6.14 2.40 -8.08
CA ASP A 216 -7.33 2.14 -7.25
C ASP A 216 -8.12 0.94 -7.81
N PRO A 217 -8.12 -0.23 -7.13
CA PRO A 217 -8.80 -1.42 -7.63
C PRO A 217 -10.31 -1.22 -7.77
N ARG A 218 -10.93 -0.37 -6.94
CA ARG A 218 -12.38 -0.11 -6.99
C ARG A 218 -12.74 0.65 -8.26
N HIS A 219 -11.96 1.67 -8.58
CA HIS A 219 -12.17 2.48 -9.80
C HIS A 219 -11.95 1.64 -11.06
N VAL A 220 -10.84 0.90 -11.13
CA VAL A 220 -10.54 0.01 -12.26
C VAL A 220 -11.63 -1.05 -12.44
N SER A 221 -12.05 -1.71 -11.34
CA SER A 221 -13.10 -2.73 -11.39
C SER A 221 -14.45 -2.16 -11.82
N ALA A 222 -14.82 -0.99 -11.31
CA ALA A 222 -16.07 -0.32 -11.69
C ALA A 222 -16.08 0.07 -13.18
N GLN A 223 -14.95 0.58 -13.70
CA GLN A 223 -14.81 0.90 -15.13
C GLN A 223 -14.97 -0.35 -16.01
N VAL A 224 -14.24 -1.43 -15.71
CA VAL A 224 -14.30 -2.68 -16.48
C VAL A 224 -15.70 -3.29 -16.41
N LEU A 225 -16.33 -3.30 -15.23
CA LEU A 225 -17.72 -3.79 -15.06
C LEU A 225 -18.71 -2.96 -15.87
N THR A 226 -18.59 -1.63 -15.84
CA THR A 226 -19.46 -0.72 -16.60
C THR A 226 -19.31 -0.99 -18.10
N GLN A 227 -18.09 -1.12 -18.60
CA GLN A 227 -17.84 -1.43 -20.01
C GLN A 227 -18.44 -2.78 -20.41
N ALA A 228 -18.26 -3.81 -19.59
CA ALA A 228 -18.82 -5.13 -19.84
C ALA A 228 -20.37 -5.10 -19.89
N VAL A 229 -21.01 -4.38 -18.95
CA VAL A 229 -22.47 -4.23 -18.93
C VAL A 229 -22.98 -3.47 -20.14
N LEU A 230 -22.35 -2.34 -20.52
CA LEU A 230 -22.74 -1.57 -21.70
C LEU A 230 -22.61 -2.40 -22.98
N ALA A 231 -21.52 -3.16 -23.11
CA ALA A 231 -21.32 -4.05 -24.25
C ALA A 231 -22.44 -5.11 -24.34
N VAL A 232 -22.83 -5.72 -23.21
CA VAL A 232 -23.93 -6.70 -23.16
C VAL A 232 -25.28 -6.06 -23.50
N LEU A 233 -25.51 -4.82 -23.07
CA LEU A 233 -26.72 -4.07 -23.40
C LEU A 233 -26.76 -3.55 -24.85
N GLY A 234 -25.79 -3.92 -25.70
CA GLY A 234 -25.70 -3.46 -27.08
C GLY A 234 -25.33 -1.97 -27.20
N HIS A 235 -24.94 -1.33 -26.10
CA HIS A 235 -24.38 0.02 -26.11
C HIS A 235 -22.91 -0.11 -26.52
N SER A 236 -22.70 -0.18 -27.83
CA SER A 236 -21.36 -0.07 -28.39
C SER A 236 -20.92 1.37 -28.21
N GLU A 237 -20.00 1.64 -27.29
CA GLU A 237 -19.23 2.88 -27.35
C GLU A 237 -18.60 2.93 -28.75
N PRO A 238 -18.88 3.96 -29.58
CA PRO A 238 -18.24 4.06 -30.87
C PRO A 238 -16.73 4.01 -30.64
N ALA A 239 -16.07 3.07 -31.33
CA ALA A 239 -14.62 2.93 -31.24
C ALA A 239 -14.00 4.31 -31.46
N PRO A 240 -13.05 4.74 -30.61
CA PRO A 240 -12.47 6.05 -30.72
C PRO A 240 -11.99 6.31 -32.14
N ALA A 241 -12.54 7.34 -32.78
CA ALA A 241 -11.99 7.86 -34.02
C ALA A 241 -10.50 8.15 -33.78
N ARG A 242 -9.67 7.72 -34.72
CA ARG A 242 -8.21 7.81 -34.70
C ARG A 242 -7.85 9.27 -34.36
N HIS A 243 -6.92 9.50 -33.41
CA HIS A 243 -6.52 10.78 -32.78
C HIS A 243 -7.07 11.11 -31.38
N ARG A 244 -7.18 10.14 -30.46
CA ARG A 244 -7.44 10.46 -29.04
C ARG A 244 -6.15 10.37 -28.23
N SER A 245 -5.71 11.50 -27.68
CA SER A 245 -4.83 11.54 -26.50
C SER A 245 -5.50 10.71 -25.40
N VAL A 246 -4.93 9.56 -25.04
CA VAL A 246 -5.45 8.70 -23.97
C VAL A 246 -4.80 9.14 -22.67
N VAL A 247 -5.60 9.54 -21.69
CA VAL A 247 -5.09 9.93 -20.38
C VAL A 247 -4.81 8.69 -19.53
N ASP A 248 -3.61 8.60 -18.95
CA ASP A 248 -3.26 7.59 -17.96
C ASP A 248 -4.01 7.87 -16.64
N THR A 249 -4.93 6.97 -16.27
CA THR A 249 -5.76 7.09 -15.06
C THR A 249 -5.08 6.61 -13.79
N ALA A 250 -3.94 5.90 -13.90
CA ALA A 250 -3.16 5.45 -12.76
C ALA A 250 -2.06 6.45 -12.39
N ARG A 251 -1.61 7.29 -13.32
CA ARG A 251 -0.57 8.28 -13.05
C ARG A 251 -1.10 9.42 -12.17
N VAL A 252 -0.35 9.72 -11.12
CA VAL A 252 -0.63 10.87 -10.26
C VAL A 252 -0.25 12.14 -11.01
N VAL A 253 -1.23 13.03 -11.21
CA VAL A 253 -1.02 14.37 -11.71
C VAL A 253 -0.65 15.26 -10.53
N ARG A 254 0.64 15.60 -10.43
CA ARG A 254 1.16 16.55 -9.47
C ARG A 254 1.44 17.86 -10.18
N TYR A 255 0.78 18.91 -9.74
CA TYR A 255 1.01 20.24 -10.25
C TYR A 255 1.05 21.20 -9.07
N PRO A 256 2.19 21.37 -8.39
CA PRO A 256 2.30 22.40 -7.37
C PRO A 256 2.12 23.75 -8.09
N TRP A 257 1.03 24.44 -7.79
CA TRP A 257 0.76 25.73 -8.41
C TRP A 257 1.78 26.73 -7.87
N PRO A 258 2.58 27.40 -8.72
CA PRO A 258 3.60 28.32 -8.24
C PRO A 258 2.96 29.63 -7.78
N ASP A 259 3.47 30.16 -6.66
CA ASP A 259 3.15 31.50 -6.20
C ASP A 259 3.66 32.52 -7.21
N THR A 260 2.76 33.02 -8.03
CA THR A 260 3.07 34.03 -9.05
C THR A 260 2.46 35.39 -8.71
N GLY A 261 1.66 35.48 -7.64
CA GLY A 261 0.84 36.65 -7.32
C GLY A 261 -0.18 37.02 -8.40
N ARG A 262 -0.44 36.13 -9.37
CA ARG A 262 -1.37 36.34 -10.51
C ARG A 262 -2.63 35.49 -10.43
N CYS A 263 -2.74 34.64 -9.41
CA CYS A 263 -3.85 33.72 -9.20
C CYS A 263 -4.03 33.54 -7.70
N GLU A 264 -5.24 33.76 -7.16
CA GLU A 264 -5.52 33.52 -5.74
C GLU A 264 -5.98 32.08 -5.45
N HIS A 265 -6.11 31.26 -6.51
CA HIS A 265 -6.70 29.92 -6.44
C HIS A 265 -5.67 28.79 -6.24
N GLU A 266 -4.43 29.12 -5.88
CA GLU A 266 -3.28 28.18 -5.86
C GLU A 266 -3.55 26.94 -4.98
N ASP A 267 -4.23 27.16 -3.85
CA ASP A 267 -4.62 26.12 -2.89
C ASP A 267 -5.63 25.10 -3.44
N ALA A 268 -6.29 25.40 -4.56
CA ALA A 268 -7.20 24.46 -5.22
C ALA A 268 -6.45 23.33 -5.95
N SER A 269 -5.13 23.45 -6.11
CA SER A 269 -4.29 22.43 -6.73
C SER A 269 -3.91 21.35 -5.72
N ARG A 270 -4.21 20.10 -6.03
CA ARG A 270 -3.79 18.94 -5.24
C ARG A 270 -3.41 17.76 -6.14
N PRO A 271 -2.65 16.79 -5.64
CA PRO A 271 -2.39 15.57 -6.40
C PRO A 271 -3.70 14.83 -6.70
N VAL A 272 -3.94 14.50 -7.97
CA VAL A 272 -5.15 13.83 -8.43
C VAL A 272 -4.83 12.68 -9.39
N LEU A 273 -5.76 11.74 -9.51
CA LEU A 273 -5.81 10.77 -10.61
C LEU A 273 -6.82 11.25 -11.65
N ALA A 274 -6.51 11.04 -12.92
CA ALA A 274 -7.49 11.25 -13.98
C ALA A 274 -8.64 10.25 -13.81
N ARG A 275 -9.88 10.74 -13.75
CA ARG A 275 -11.07 9.91 -13.54
C ARG A 275 -11.48 9.10 -14.76
N ALA A 276 -10.98 9.47 -15.94
CA ALA A 276 -11.29 8.82 -17.20
C ALA A 276 -10.12 8.95 -18.17
N THR A 277 -10.08 8.06 -19.16
CA THR A 277 -9.08 8.06 -20.23
C THR A 277 -9.32 9.15 -21.28
N GLY A 278 -10.45 9.87 -21.20
CA GLY A 278 -10.86 10.92 -22.11
C GLY A 278 -12.08 11.69 -21.60
N CYS A 279 -12.57 12.67 -22.37
CA CYS A 279 -13.75 13.43 -21.99
C CYS A 279 -15.02 12.59 -22.09
N VAL A 280 -15.52 12.10 -20.95
CA VAL A 280 -16.69 11.21 -20.86
C VAL A 280 -17.95 11.82 -21.50
N ALA A 281 -18.13 13.13 -21.37
CA ALA A 281 -19.27 13.82 -21.98
C ALA A 281 -19.19 13.82 -23.52
N CYS A 282 -18.01 14.07 -24.10
CA CYS A 282 -17.83 13.94 -25.55
C CYS A 282 -18.03 12.49 -26.02
N LEU A 283 -17.51 11.51 -25.27
CA LEU A 283 -17.69 10.09 -25.58
C LEU A 283 -19.17 9.70 -25.66
N ARG A 284 -19.96 10.08 -24.65
CA ARG A 284 -21.41 9.83 -24.61
C ARG A 284 -22.16 10.52 -25.73
N ALA A 285 -21.72 11.71 -26.14
CA ALA A 285 -22.32 12.45 -27.24
C ALA A 285 -21.86 11.95 -28.63
N GLY A 286 -20.91 11.02 -28.71
CA GLY A 286 -20.28 10.61 -29.96
C GLY A 286 -19.48 11.75 -30.63
N ALA A 287 -19.01 12.72 -29.85
CA ALA A 287 -18.30 13.91 -30.32
C ALA A 287 -16.78 13.76 -30.16
N ASP A 288 -16.05 14.46 -31.02
CA ASP A 288 -14.58 14.58 -30.94
C ASP A 288 -14.15 15.80 -30.12
N TRP A 289 -12.85 15.87 -29.82
CA TRP A 289 -12.20 16.97 -29.11
C TRP A 289 -10.85 17.28 -29.75
N VAL A 290 -10.33 18.49 -29.47
CA VAL A 290 -9.01 18.93 -29.93
C VAL A 290 -7.95 18.48 -28.91
N HIS A 291 -8.05 18.95 -27.66
CA HIS A 291 -7.15 18.60 -26.58
C HIS A 291 -7.90 18.34 -25.27
N LEU A 292 -7.25 17.64 -24.35
CA LEU A 292 -7.81 17.32 -23.03
C LEU A 292 -7.14 18.13 -21.91
N ARG A 293 -7.91 18.34 -20.85
CA ARG A 293 -7.52 19.04 -19.62
C ARG A 293 -7.89 18.19 -18.41
N ILE A 294 -7.03 18.19 -17.39
CA ILE A 294 -7.25 17.50 -16.12
C ILE A 294 -7.46 18.55 -15.04
N CYS A 295 -8.59 18.50 -14.36
CA CYS A 295 -8.88 19.34 -13.20
C CYS A 295 -7.95 19.01 -12.04
N LEU A 296 -7.23 20.01 -11.53
CA LEU A 296 -6.25 19.86 -10.44
C LEU A 296 -6.91 19.75 -9.06
N SER A 297 -8.21 20.00 -8.98
CA SER A 297 -8.98 19.86 -7.74
C SER A 297 -9.65 18.49 -7.62
N CYS A 298 -10.02 17.82 -8.71
CA CYS A 298 -10.77 16.56 -8.61
C CYS A 298 -10.38 15.47 -9.60
N GLY A 299 -9.53 15.75 -10.60
CA GLY A 299 -9.12 14.80 -11.61
C GLY A 299 -10.13 14.59 -12.75
N HIS A 300 -11.16 15.41 -12.87
CA HIS A 300 -12.06 15.41 -14.03
C HIS A 300 -11.26 15.63 -15.33
N VAL A 301 -11.60 14.87 -16.37
CA VAL A 301 -11.00 15.00 -17.71
C VAL A 301 -12.02 15.63 -18.66
N GLY A 302 -11.73 16.85 -19.11
CA GLY A 302 -12.60 17.65 -19.99
C GLY A 302 -11.90 18.03 -21.30
N CYS A 303 -12.68 18.33 -22.34
CA CYS A 303 -12.14 18.90 -23.59
C CYS A 303 -11.86 20.39 -23.44
N CYS A 304 -10.82 20.89 -24.12
CA CYS A 304 -10.35 22.28 -24.05
C CYS A 304 -11.34 23.29 -24.69
N ASP A 305 -11.01 24.58 -24.57
CA ASP A 305 -11.84 25.67 -25.11
C ASP A 305 -11.89 25.75 -26.64
N ASP A 306 -10.88 25.21 -27.33
CA ASP A 306 -10.88 25.07 -28.80
C ASP A 306 -11.73 23.88 -29.26
N SER A 307 -12.15 23.01 -28.33
CA SER A 307 -13.07 21.92 -28.65
C SER A 307 -14.52 22.42 -28.68
N PRO A 308 -15.40 21.88 -29.54
CA PRO A 308 -16.77 22.40 -29.69
C PRO A 308 -17.57 22.50 -28.39
N ASN A 309 -17.36 21.54 -27.47
CA ASN A 309 -18.17 21.40 -26.26
C ASN A 309 -17.58 22.04 -25.01
N ARG A 310 -16.27 22.35 -24.97
CA ARG A 310 -15.61 23.11 -23.88
C ARG A 310 -15.87 22.58 -22.45
N HIS A 311 -16.00 21.26 -22.31
CA HIS A 311 -16.40 20.63 -21.05
C HIS A 311 -15.45 20.90 -19.87
N ALA A 312 -14.16 21.19 -20.11
CA ALA A 312 -13.25 21.55 -19.02
C ALA A 312 -13.64 22.88 -18.36
N ARG A 313 -14.02 23.88 -19.17
CA ARG A 313 -14.47 25.19 -18.68
C ARG A 313 -15.82 25.08 -17.99
N GLU A 314 -16.76 24.34 -18.57
CA GLU A 314 -18.07 24.12 -17.95
C GLU A 314 -17.94 23.43 -16.59
N HIS A 315 -17.11 22.39 -16.49
CA HIS A 315 -16.78 21.75 -15.20
C HIS A 315 -16.19 22.75 -14.19
N ALA A 316 -15.25 23.60 -14.63
CA ALA A 316 -14.63 24.59 -13.76
C ALA A 316 -15.65 25.58 -13.17
N HIS A 317 -16.64 26.01 -13.96
CA HIS A 317 -17.68 26.94 -13.52
C HIS A 317 -18.78 26.29 -12.66
N ILE A 318 -19.17 25.05 -12.96
CA ILE A 318 -20.26 24.38 -12.22
C ILE A 318 -19.78 23.88 -10.86
N GLU A 319 -18.56 23.39 -10.78
CA GLU A 319 -18.01 22.73 -9.59
C GLU A 319 -17.08 23.64 -8.78
N ASP A 320 -16.94 24.91 -9.16
CA ASP A 320 -15.97 25.86 -8.58
C ASP A 320 -14.55 25.27 -8.53
N HIS A 321 -14.12 24.66 -9.64
CA HIS A 321 -12.81 24.02 -9.80
C HIS A 321 -11.94 24.82 -10.79
N PRO A 322 -11.28 25.91 -10.34
CA PRO A 322 -10.71 26.90 -11.23
C PRO A 322 -9.47 26.42 -12.00
N LEU A 323 -8.75 25.43 -11.47
CA LEU A 323 -7.44 25.04 -11.98
C LEU A 323 -7.47 23.76 -12.82
N VAL A 324 -6.81 23.79 -13.96
CA VAL A 324 -6.52 22.63 -14.81
C VAL A 324 -5.05 22.53 -15.17
N ALA A 325 -4.60 21.32 -15.48
CA ALA A 325 -3.38 21.09 -16.24
C ALA A 325 -3.73 20.58 -17.65
N SER A 326 -2.89 20.88 -18.64
CA SER A 326 -2.97 20.19 -19.93
C SER A 326 -2.87 18.69 -19.70
N ALA A 327 -3.55 17.87 -20.51
CA ALA A 327 -3.40 16.42 -20.52
C ALA A 327 -2.51 15.92 -21.67
N GLU A 328 -2.03 16.82 -22.52
CA GLU A 328 -1.24 16.45 -23.70
C GLU A 328 0.17 15.98 -23.29
N PRO A 329 0.77 15.03 -24.02
CA PRO A 329 2.07 14.46 -23.64
C PRO A 329 3.21 15.49 -23.67
N GLU A 330 3.22 16.38 -24.66
CA GLU A 330 4.28 17.38 -24.86
C GLU A 330 4.03 18.70 -24.10
N GLU A 331 2.93 18.80 -23.36
CA GLU A 331 2.51 20.03 -22.69
C GLU A 331 2.65 19.93 -21.18
N THR A 332 3.44 20.83 -20.59
CA THR A 332 3.66 20.94 -19.16
C THR A 332 3.28 22.35 -18.68
N TRP A 333 1.98 22.63 -18.67
CA TRP A 333 1.43 23.90 -18.19
C TRP A 333 0.07 23.70 -17.49
N GLY A 334 -0.27 24.65 -16.64
CA GLY A 334 -1.53 24.78 -15.94
C GLY A 334 -2.24 26.09 -16.29
N TYR A 335 -3.55 26.13 -16.09
CA TYR A 335 -4.38 27.28 -16.38
C TYR A 335 -5.47 27.48 -15.33
N CYS A 336 -5.71 28.73 -14.96
CA CYS A 336 -6.79 29.14 -14.08
C CYS A 336 -7.91 29.77 -14.91
N PHE A 337 -9.10 29.15 -14.88
CA PHE A 337 -10.28 29.64 -15.61
C PHE A 337 -10.86 30.94 -15.06
N VAL A 338 -10.63 31.24 -13.78
CA VAL A 338 -11.18 32.43 -13.11
C VAL A 338 -10.31 33.65 -13.39
N ASP A 339 -9.00 33.51 -13.23
CA ASP A 339 -8.05 34.63 -13.39
C ASP A 339 -7.52 34.76 -14.83
N ASP A 340 -7.86 33.82 -15.71
CA ASP A 340 -7.40 33.76 -17.10
C ASP A 340 -5.87 33.78 -17.23
N VAL A 341 -5.20 32.99 -16.39
CA VAL A 341 -3.73 32.91 -16.36
C VAL A 341 -3.22 31.52 -16.70
N THR A 342 -2.26 31.47 -17.63
CA THR A 342 -1.47 30.28 -17.93
C THR A 342 -0.17 30.33 -17.16
N VAL A 343 0.18 29.20 -16.54
CA VAL A 343 1.36 29.04 -15.71
C VAL A 343 2.16 27.85 -16.24
N PRO A 344 3.48 27.96 -16.42
CA PRO A 344 4.31 26.82 -16.79
C PRO A 344 4.44 25.85 -15.61
N ALA A 345 4.56 24.54 -15.91
CA ALA A 345 4.84 23.56 -14.86
C ALA A 345 6.20 23.86 -14.20
N PRO A 346 6.32 23.70 -12.88
CA PRO A 346 7.60 23.83 -12.21
C PRO A 346 8.57 22.73 -12.66
N ALA A 347 9.88 22.98 -12.53
CA ALA A 347 10.93 22.12 -13.10
C ALA A 347 10.97 20.69 -12.50
N ASP A 348 10.31 20.48 -11.36
CA ASP A 348 10.15 19.21 -10.65
C ASP A 348 8.85 18.47 -11.02
N ALA A 349 7.99 19.06 -11.86
CA ALA A 349 6.86 18.35 -12.43
C ALA A 349 7.39 17.20 -13.31
N THR A 350 7.04 15.96 -12.97
CA THR A 350 7.54 14.79 -13.68
C THR A 350 7.25 14.91 -15.18
N PRO A 351 8.28 14.84 -16.06
CA PRO A 351 8.08 14.85 -17.49
C PRO A 351 7.05 13.79 -17.88
N ARG A 352 6.07 14.14 -18.71
CA ARG A 352 5.16 13.12 -19.25
C ARG A 352 5.91 12.35 -20.33
N PRO A 353 6.01 11.02 -20.27
CA PRO A 353 6.46 10.28 -21.44
C PRO A 353 5.46 10.48 -22.58
N GLY A 354 5.99 10.73 -23.78
CA GLY A 354 5.24 10.76 -25.04
C GLY A 354 4.73 9.39 -25.47
#